data_AF-A0AAV2H4D2-F1
#
_entry.id   AF-A0AAV2H4D2-F1
#
_cell.length_a   1.000
_cell.length_b   1.000
_cell.length_c   1.000
_cell.angle_alpha   90.00
_cell.angle_beta   90.00
_cell.angle_gamma   90.00
#
_symmetry.space_group_name_H-M   'P 1'
#
loop_
_entity.id
_entity.type
_entity.pdbx_description
1 polymer ?
#
loop_
_entity_poly.entity_id
_entity_poly.type
_entity_poly.pdbx_seq_one_letter_code
_entity_poly.pdbx_strand_id
1 'polypeptide(L)'
;MTAIKVMSENKDLGSSDAEKHLFSDKTTFGTIAKFKPIESERTLDTQRFLQACTDLTTVLDRLGSQFSIAKRDMIGNIKRIDDRFKTNTARYVTLNAILEDHANQKPLESAVIGLIWLKRSLEFLRVFILNLSSDYQKNVEDVTLRQTVLKAYETTLKQYHGKLSRFMFTKLTHLVPYRKDFLKALLLNEEATLEMLFSDIDLYLPNLSDNIDLIESLLNQYGLNTGEAS
;
A
#
# COMPACT_ATOMS: atom_id res chain seq x y z
N MET A 1 -40.65 31.28 9.41
CA MET A 1 -40.01 31.52 8.10
C MET A 1 -39.06 32.69 8.31
N THR A 2 -37.73 32.58 8.36
CA THR A 2 -36.82 31.68 7.65
C THR A 2 -35.48 31.68 8.40
N ALA A 3 -35.13 30.58 9.07
CA ALA A 3 -33.82 30.38 9.69
C ALA A 3 -33.30 28.94 9.51
N ILE A 4 -33.94 28.15 8.62
CA ILE A 4 -33.62 26.73 8.38
C ILE A 4 -33.25 26.51 6.90
N LYS A 5 -32.60 27.48 6.26
CA LYS A 5 -32.20 27.34 4.83
C LYS A 5 -30.81 27.86 4.48
N VAL A 6 -29.89 27.91 5.45
CA VAL A 6 -28.47 28.25 5.21
C VAL A 6 -27.52 27.22 5.84
N MET A 7 -27.99 25.99 6.07
CA MET A 7 -27.16 24.88 6.57
C MET A 7 -27.09 23.68 5.61
N SER A 8 -27.46 23.84 4.33
CA SER A 8 -27.40 22.75 3.34
C SER A 8 -26.33 22.90 2.26
N GLU A 9 -25.44 23.89 2.35
CA GLU A 9 -24.38 24.11 1.36
C GLU A 9 -23.04 24.28 2.07
N ASN A 10 -22.49 23.18 2.58
CA ASN A 10 -21.07 23.04 2.94
C ASN A 10 -20.82 21.58 3.36
N LYS A 11 -20.92 20.65 2.41
CA LYS A 11 -20.63 19.24 2.68
C LYS A 11 -19.66 18.54 1.72
N ASP A 12 -18.97 19.29 0.85
CA ASP A 12 -18.09 18.65 -0.13
C ASP A 12 -16.75 19.35 -0.42
N LEU A 13 -16.32 20.26 0.46
CA LEU A 13 -14.97 20.84 0.41
C LEU A 13 -14.34 20.73 1.81
N GLY A 14 -13.32 19.88 1.98
CA GLY A 14 -12.43 20.03 3.14
C GLY A 14 -11.62 18.84 3.66
N SER A 15 -11.78 17.60 3.16
CA SER A 15 -10.87 16.50 3.59
C SER A 15 -9.55 16.48 2.82
N SER A 16 -9.58 16.62 1.48
CA SER A 16 -8.36 16.48 0.67
C SER A 16 -7.41 17.67 0.72
N ASP A 17 -7.92 18.88 0.95
CA ASP A 17 -7.10 20.10 1.00
C ASP A 17 -6.43 20.29 2.38
N ALA A 18 -7.04 19.78 3.44
CA ALA A 18 -6.43 19.77 4.78
C ALA A 18 -5.28 18.75 4.88
N GLU A 19 -5.41 17.58 4.24
CA GLU A 19 -4.34 16.57 4.17
C GLU A 19 -3.11 17.07 3.40
N LYS A 20 -3.30 17.87 2.34
CA LYS A 20 -2.21 18.47 1.56
C LYS A 20 -1.28 19.36 2.37
N HIS A 21 -1.76 19.97 3.45
CA HIS A 21 -0.95 20.85 4.30
C HIS A 21 -0.12 20.11 5.36
N LEU A 22 -0.35 18.81 5.58
CA LEU A 22 0.36 18.01 6.58
C LEU A 22 1.60 17.32 6.01
N PHE A 23 1.54 16.91 4.75
CA PHE A 23 2.67 16.29 4.07
C PHE A 23 3.64 17.34 3.54
N SER A 24 4.93 17.01 3.51
CA SER A 24 5.96 17.96 3.09
C SER A 24 5.92 18.32 1.60
N ASP A 25 5.30 17.49 0.75
CA ASP A 25 5.42 17.50 -0.73
C ASP A 25 6.87 17.43 -1.26
N LYS A 26 7.86 17.15 -0.39
CA LYS A 26 9.29 17.14 -0.71
C LYS A 26 9.91 15.74 -0.69
N THR A 27 9.17 14.75 -0.19
CA THR A 27 9.63 13.36 -0.12
C THR A 27 8.74 12.43 -0.95
N THR A 28 9.21 11.20 -1.21
CA THR A 28 8.38 10.18 -1.88
C THR A 28 7.03 10.02 -1.17
N PHE A 29 7.03 9.84 0.16
CA PHE A 29 5.78 9.69 0.92
C PHE A 29 4.97 10.97 1.01
N GLY A 30 5.62 12.13 0.90
CA GLY A 30 4.95 13.43 0.78
C GLY A 30 4.18 13.59 -0.53
N THR A 31 4.67 13.00 -1.63
CA THR A 31 4.14 13.27 -3.00
C THR A 31 3.24 12.16 -3.58
N ILE A 32 3.45 10.90 -3.22
CA ILE A 32 2.61 9.79 -3.74
C ILE A 32 1.15 9.90 -3.29
N ALA A 33 0.22 9.34 -4.06
CA ALA A 33 -1.19 9.27 -3.67
C ALA A 33 -1.37 8.60 -2.29
N LYS A 34 -2.27 9.16 -1.48
CA LYS A 34 -2.52 8.69 -0.11
C LYS A 34 -3.60 7.61 -0.09
N PHE A 35 -3.45 6.66 0.81
CA PHE A 35 -4.56 5.81 1.23
C PHE A 35 -5.56 6.66 2.00
N LYS A 36 -6.85 6.47 1.71
CA LYS A 36 -7.93 7.21 2.37
C LYS A 36 -8.14 6.70 3.79
N PRO A 37 -8.43 7.58 4.78
CA PRO A 37 -8.91 7.15 6.08
C PRO A 37 -10.16 6.26 5.93
N ILE A 38 -10.30 5.25 6.77
CA ILE A 38 -11.48 4.38 6.76
C ILE A 38 -12.63 5.07 7.49
N GLU A 39 -13.67 5.42 6.74
CA GLU A 39 -14.89 6.04 7.28
C GLU A 39 -15.81 4.99 7.94
N SER A 40 -16.90 5.46 8.56
CA SER A 40 -17.88 4.62 9.27
C SER A 40 -18.47 3.49 8.42
N GLU A 41 -18.60 3.74 7.13
CA GLU A 41 -19.16 2.86 6.11
C GLU A 41 -18.24 1.69 5.78
N ARG A 42 -16.95 1.77 6.19
CA ARG A 42 -15.93 0.74 5.97
C ARG A 42 -15.85 0.29 4.50
N THR A 43 -15.86 1.26 3.59
CA THR A 43 -15.73 1.05 2.15
C THR A 43 -14.39 1.54 1.63
N LEU A 44 -13.94 0.93 0.53
CA LEU A 44 -12.70 1.30 -0.16
C LEU A 44 -13.02 1.71 -1.60
N ASP A 45 -12.89 3.00 -1.93
CA ASP A 45 -12.99 3.47 -3.31
C ASP A 45 -11.94 2.77 -4.18
N THR A 46 -12.40 2.05 -5.21
CA THR A 46 -11.53 1.19 -6.03
C THR A 46 -10.49 2.00 -6.77
N GLN A 47 -10.88 3.10 -7.42
CA GLN A 47 -9.95 3.88 -8.24
C GLN A 47 -8.87 4.55 -7.39
N ARG A 48 -9.26 5.16 -6.26
CA ARG A 48 -8.34 5.82 -5.33
C ARG A 48 -7.38 4.83 -4.68
N PHE A 49 -7.88 3.66 -4.26
CA PHE A 49 -7.04 2.60 -3.70
C PHE A 49 -6.00 2.11 -4.71
N LEU A 50 -6.41 1.83 -5.95
CA LEU A 50 -5.50 1.34 -6.99
C LEU A 50 -4.45 2.38 -7.38
N GLN A 51 -4.81 3.68 -7.39
CA GLN A 51 -3.84 4.76 -7.59
C GLN A 51 -2.80 4.80 -6.46
N ALA A 52 -3.22 4.77 -5.19
CA ALA A 52 -2.31 4.75 -4.05
C ALA A 52 -1.38 3.53 -4.06
N CYS A 53 -1.90 2.35 -4.44
CA CYS A 53 -1.09 1.15 -4.59
C CYS A 53 -0.05 1.30 -5.71
N THR A 54 -0.45 1.87 -6.85
CA THR A 54 0.42 2.10 -8.01
C THR A 54 1.58 3.01 -7.63
N ASP A 55 1.30 4.14 -6.99
CA ASP A 55 2.32 5.09 -6.58
C ASP A 55 3.22 4.49 -5.49
N LEU A 56 2.68 3.73 -4.53
CA LEU A 56 3.50 3.06 -3.51
C LEU A 56 4.50 2.07 -4.14
N THR A 57 4.20 1.47 -5.30
CA THR A 57 5.16 0.59 -5.99
C THR A 57 6.45 1.32 -6.40
N THR A 58 6.45 2.65 -6.51
CA THR A 58 7.67 3.40 -6.87
C THR A 58 8.72 3.38 -5.77
N VAL A 59 8.35 3.05 -4.52
CA VAL A 59 9.32 2.79 -3.43
C VAL A 59 10.22 1.61 -3.79
N LEU A 60 9.71 0.60 -4.50
CA LEU A 60 10.52 -0.55 -4.95
C LEU A 60 11.58 -0.14 -5.97
N ASP A 61 11.31 0.87 -6.80
CA ASP A 61 12.32 1.38 -7.74
C ASP A 61 13.54 1.95 -7.01
N ARG A 62 13.32 2.48 -5.80
CA ARG A 62 14.39 3.03 -4.94
C ARG A 62 15.21 1.94 -4.23
N LEU A 63 14.65 0.73 -4.09
CA LEU A 63 15.41 -0.45 -3.63
C LEU A 63 16.32 -1.06 -4.71
N GLY A 64 16.18 -0.63 -5.97
CA GLY A 64 17.04 -1.05 -7.09
C GLY A 64 16.33 -1.93 -8.13
N SER A 65 16.95 -2.05 -9.31
CA SER A 65 16.38 -2.72 -10.50
C SER A 65 16.05 -4.21 -10.30
N GLN A 66 16.70 -4.87 -9.35
CA GLN A 66 16.45 -6.24 -8.95
C GLN A 66 15.04 -6.47 -8.34
N PHE A 67 14.39 -5.40 -7.85
CA PHE A 67 13.00 -5.45 -7.39
C PHE A 67 11.97 -5.27 -8.52
N SER A 68 12.40 -5.14 -9.78
CA SER A 68 11.50 -4.97 -10.91
C SER A 68 10.53 -6.14 -11.12
N ILE A 69 10.92 -7.37 -10.75
CA ILE A 69 10.03 -8.54 -10.78
C ILE A 69 8.90 -8.36 -9.78
N ALA A 70 9.22 -7.98 -8.53
CA ALA A 70 8.23 -7.74 -7.49
C ALA A 70 7.28 -6.59 -7.86
N LYS A 71 7.81 -5.49 -8.42
CA LYS A 71 6.98 -4.39 -8.92
C LYS A 71 6.03 -4.84 -10.03
N ARG A 72 6.52 -5.61 -11.02
CA ARG A 72 5.66 -6.12 -12.11
C ARG A 72 4.54 -7.01 -11.59
N ASP A 73 4.80 -7.83 -10.58
CA ASP A 73 3.76 -8.65 -9.93
C ASP A 73 2.66 -7.78 -9.31
N MET A 74 3.04 -6.78 -8.50
CA MET A 74 2.09 -5.83 -7.92
C MET A 74 1.26 -5.09 -8.98
N ILE A 75 1.91 -4.56 -10.02
CA ILE A 75 1.24 -3.88 -11.13
C ILE A 75 0.28 -4.82 -11.88
N GLY A 76 0.68 -6.08 -12.08
CA GLY A 76 -0.19 -7.11 -12.66
C GLY A 76 -1.45 -7.36 -11.82
N ASN A 77 -1.30 -7.43 -10.50
CA ASN A 77 -2.42 -7.60 -9.57
C ASN A 77 -3.35 -6.37 -9.54
N ILE A 78 -2.78 -5.15 -9.53
CA ILE A 78 -3.52 -3.89 -9.68
C ILE A 78 -4.34 -3.91 -10.97
N LYS A 79 -3.72 -4.29 -12.08
CA LYS A 79 -4.39 -4.36 -13.39
C LYS A 79 -5.58 -5.32 -13.39
N ARG A 80 -5.48 -6.48 -12.72
CA ARG A 80 -6.61 -7.44 -12.64
C ARG A 80 -7.84 -6.84 -11.95
N ILE A 81 -7.63 -6.04 -10.91
CA ILE A 81 -8.71 -5.36 -10.18
C ILE A 81 -9.28 -4.22 -11.02
N ASP A 82 -8.41 -3.42 -11.65
CA ASP A 82 -8.79 -2.33 -12.55
C ASP A 82 -9.60 -2.83 -13.76
N ASP A 83 -9.22 -3.98 -14.33
CA ASP A 83 -9.97 -4.61 -15.43
C ASP A 83 -11.40 -4.97 -14.98
N ARG A 84 -11.60 -5.48 -13.75
CA ARG A 84 -12.95 -5.72 -13.21
C ARG A 84 -13.72 -4.43 -12.98
N PHE A 85 -13.09 -3.42 -12.38
CA PHE A 85 -13.69 -2.11 -12.17
C PHE A 85 -14.25 -1.52 -13.48
N LYS A 86 -13.45 -1.59 -14.55
CA LYS A 86 -13.80 -1.05 -15.88
C LYS A 86 -14.96 -1.76 -16.56
N THR A 87 -15.31 -2.99 -16.16
CA THR A 87 -16.48 -3.67 -16.72
C THR A 87 -17.80 -2.99 -16.34
N ASN A 88 -17.86 -2.33 -15.17
CA ASN A 88 -18.99 -1.52 -14.74
C ASN A 88 -18.55 -0.59 -13.59
N THR A 89 -18.08 0.61 -13.94
CA THR A 89 -17.53 1.57 -12.98
C THR A 89 -18.55 2.07 -11.97
N ALA A 90 -19.85 2.08 -12.31
CA ALA A 90 -20.91 2.45 -11.40
C ALA A 90 -21.17 1.35 -10.34
N ARG A 91 -21.08 0.08 -10.75
CA ARG A 91 -21.29 -1.06 -9.84
C ARG A 91 -20.09 -1.32 -8.94
N TYR A 92 -18.88 -1.22 -9.48
CA TYR A 92 -17.63 -1.58 -8.78
C TYR A 92 -16.90 -0.36 -8.24
N VAL A 93 -17.63 0.69 -7.85
CA VAL A 93 -17.06 1.90 -7.23
C VAL A 93 -16.24 1.59 -5.98
N THR A 94 -16.57 0.52 -5.25
CA THR A 94 -15.81 0.05 -4.09
C THR A 94 -15.25 -1.36 -4.27
N LEU A 95 -14.11 -1.64 -3.63
CA LEU A 95 -13.57 -3.00 -3.56
C LEU A 95 -14.55 -3.95 -2.86
N ASN A 96 -15.32 -3.45 -1.89
CA ASN A 96 -16.39 -4.17 -1.23
C ASN A 96 -17.37 -4.75 -2.25
N ALA A 97 -17.83 -3.94 -3.21
CA ALA A 97 -18.77 -4.39 -4.23
C ALA A 97 -18.18 -5.48 -5.16
N ILE A 98 -16.87 -5.42 -5.45
CA ILE A 98 -16.18 -6.48 -6.22
C ILE A 98 -16.17 -7.79 -5.42
N LEU A 99 -15.85 -7.73 -4.12
CA LEU A 99 -15.79 -8.91 -3.26
C LEU A 99 -17.18 -9.48 -2.97
N GLU A 100 -18.17 -8.64 -2.73
CA GLU A 100 -19.56 -9.02 -2.49
C GLU A 100 -20.17 -9.71 -3.70
N ASP A 101 -19.96 -9.16 -4.90
CA ASP A 101 -20.45 -9.77 -6.13
C ASP A 101 -19.83 -11.16 -6.34
N HIS A 102 -18.54 -11.33 -6.03
CA HIS A 102 -17.89 -12.63 -6.12
C HIS A 102 -18.19 -13.58 -4.94
N ALA A 103 -18.87 -13.11 -3.89
CA ALA A 103 -19.15 -13.94 -2.72
C ALA A 103 -19.89 -15.22 -3.10
N ASN A 104 -19.42 -16.35 -2.58
CA ASN A 104 -19.96 -17.69 -2.84
C ASN A 104 -19.81 -18.20 -4.29
N GLN A 105 -19.06 -17.51 -5.16
CA GLN A 105 -18.78 -17.97 -6.51
C GLN A 105 -17.47 -18.77 -6.56
N LYS A 106 -17.42 -19.78 -7.43
CA LYS A 106 -16.20 -20.56 -7.73
C LYS A 106 -16.11 -20.82 -9.25
N PRO A 107 -14.91 -20.85 -9.83
CA PRO A 107 -13.60 -20.60 -9.23
C PRO A 107 -13.39 -19.11 -8.87
N LEU A 108 -12.31 -18.80 -8.14
CA LEU A 108 -11.99 -17.42 -7.81
C LEU A 108 -11.77 -16.56 -9.07
N GLU A 109 -12.38 -15.39 -9.10
CA GLU A 109 -12.18 -14.44 -10.20
C GLU A 109 -10.77 -13.84 -10.16
N SER A 110 -10.26 -13.47 -11.35
CA SER A 110 -8.93 -12.86 -11.52
C SER A 110 -8.71 -11.62 -10.64
N ALA A 111 -9.73 -10.77 -10.47
CA ALA A 111 -9.65 -9.58 -9.63
C ALA A 111 -9.51 -9.92 -8.14
N VAL A 112 -10.21 -10.95 -7.66
CA VAL A 112 -10.14 -11.41 -6.27
C VAL A 112 -8.76 -12.02 -5.98
N ILE A 113 -8.26 -12.86 -6.90
CA ILE A 113 -6.89 -13.39 -6.81
C ILE A 113 -5.88 -12.24 -6.81
N GLY A 114 -6.06 -11.25 -7.69
CA GLY A 114 -5.25 -10.04 -7.74
C GLY A 114 -5.25 -9.29 -6.39
N LEU A 115 -6.42 -9.09 -5.77
CA LEU A 115 -6.52 -8.40 -4.49
C LEU A 115 -5.84 -9.16 -3.35
N ILE A 116 -5.95 -10.48 -3.30
CA ILE A 116 -5.27 -11.32 -2.29
C ILE A 116 -3.75 -11.14 -2.39
N TRP A 117 -3.19 -11.27 -3.59
CA TRP A 117 -1.74 -11.13 -3.80
C TRP A 117 -1.26 -9.70 -3.58
N LEU A 118 -2.02 -8.70 -4.05
CA LEU A 118 -1.71 -7.29 -3.80
C LEU A 118 -1.71 -6.99 -2.30
N LYS A 119 -2.69 -7.46 -1.54
CA LYS A 119 -2.75 -7.30 -0.07
C LYS A 119 -1.50 -7.84 0.60
N ARG A 120 -1.05 -9.04 0.22
CA ARG A 120 0.18 -9.66 0.77
C ARG A 120 1.44 -8.85 0.44
N SER A 121 1.54 -8.28 -0.77
CA SER A 121 2.63 -7.37 -1.14
C SER A 121 2.58 -6.05 -0.35
N LEU A 122 1.38 -5.51 -0.14
CA LEU A 122 1.17 -4.30 0.67
C LEU A 122 1.51 -4.54 2.14
N GLU A 123 1.22 -5.71 2.70
CA GLU A 123 1.65 -6.10 4.05
C GLU A 123 3.18 -6.10 4.18
N PHE A 124 3.88 -6.66 3.20
CA PHE A 124 5.33 -6.60 3.16
C PHE A 124 5.84 -5.15 3.18
N LEU A 125 5.26 -4.28 2.35
CA LEU A 125 5.64 -2.86 2.30
C LEU A 125 5.29 -2.13 3.61
N ARG A 126 4.11 -2.38 4.20
CA ARG A 126 3.71 -1.87 5.53
C ARG A 126 4.76 -2.20 6.58
N VAL A 127 5.13 -3.48 6.71
CA VAL A 127 6.10 -3.91 7.72
C VAL A 127 7.51 -3.41 7.39
N PHE A 128 7.90 -3.33 6.12
CA PHE A 128 9.17 -2.75 5.71
C PHE A 128 9.27 -1.27 6.10
N ILE A 129 8.24 -0.47 5.79
CA ILE A 129 8.18 0.97 6.11
C ILE A 129 8.12 1.17 7.63
N LEU A 130 7.36 0.35 8.36
CA LEU A 130 7.31 0.37 9.83
C LEU A 130 8.69 0.07 10.45
N ASN A 131 9.40 -0.94 9.93
CA ASN A 131 10.75 -1.24 10.37
C ASN A 131 11.70 -0.08 10.03
N LEU A 132 11.55 0.56 8.87
CA LEU A 132 12.37 1.72 8.48
C LEU A 132 12.18 2.90 9.44
N SER A 133 10.93 3.23 9.81
CA SER A 133 10.63 4.27 10.81
C SER A 133 11.18 3.91 12.19
N SER A 134 11.00 2.65 12.63
CA SER A 134 11.55 2.19 13.91
C SER A 134 13.08 2.21 13.96
N ASP A 135 13.74 1.84 12.86
CA ASP A 135 15.20 1.88 12.75
C ASP A 135 15.73 3.32 12.85
N TYR A 136 15.04 4.29 12.23
CA TYR A 136 15.38 5.70 12.32
C TYR A 136 15.25 6.25 13.74
N GLN A 137 14.12 5.98 14.41
CA GLN A 137 13.90 6.39 15.80
C GLN A 137 14.93 5.80 16.77
N LYS A 138 15.45 4.60 16.48
CA LYS A 138 16.47 3.91 17.28
C LYS A 138 17.90 4.22 16.87
N ASN A 139 18.12 5.07 15.87
CA ASN A 139 19.44 5.37 15.31
C ASN A 139 20.21 4.10 14.91
N VAL A 140 19.54 3.14 14.25
CA VAL A 140 20.18 1.91 13.78
C VAL A 140 21.26 2.22 12.74
N GLU A 141 22.48 1.76 13.01
CA GLU A 141 23.68 2.04 12.18
C GLU A 141 23.95 0.98 11.10
N ASP A 142 22.98 0.09 10.83
CA ASP A 142 23.11 -0.93 9.78
C ASP A 142 23.46 -0.28 8.43
N VAL A 143 24.58 -0.71 7.87
CA VAL A 143 25.13 -0.20 6.60
C VAL A 143 24.16 -0.43 5.42
N THR A 144 23.42 -1.55 5.43
CA THR A 144 22.51 -1.95 4.34
C THR A 144 21.08 -2.17 4.87
N LEU A 145 20.09 -2.18 3.96
CA LEU A 145 18.69 -2.47 4.31
C LEU A 145 18.37 -3.97 4.49
N ARG A 146 19.37 -4.84 4.46
CA ARG A 146 19.16 -6.29 4.38
C ARG A 146 18.31 -6.82 5.53
N GLN A 147 18.62 -6.42 6.76
CA GLN A 147 17.88 -6.90 7.93
C GLN A 147 16.46 -6.34 7.99
N THR A 148 16.27 -5.05 7.65
CA THR A 148 14.96 -4.41 7.55
C THR A 148 14.05 -5.12 6.54
N VAL A 149 14.58 -5.45 5.35
CA VAL A 149 13.87 -6.18 4.28
C VAL A 149 13.60 -7.63 4.66
N LEU A 150 14.59 -8.33 5.24
CA LEU A 150 14.43 -9.71 5.68
C LEU A 150 13.34 -9.83 6.75
N LYS A 151 13.36 -8.98 7.79
CA LYS A 151 12.36 -9.00 8.86
C LYS A 151 10.94 -8.80 8.32
N ALA A 152 10.76 -7.87 7.37
CA ALA A 152 9.47 -7.66 6.73
C ALA A 152 9.02 -8.90 5.95
N TYR A 153 9.92 -9.53 5.21
CA TYR A 153 9.61 -10.73 4.44
C TYR A 153 9.22 -11.93 5.31
N GLU A 154 9.98 -12.18 6.36
CA GLU A 154 9.78 -13.35 7.22
C GLU A 154 8.45 -13.33 7.95
N THR A 155 7.95 -12.13 8.26
CA THR A 155 6.70 -11.91 8.97
C THR A 155 5.47 -11.82 8.06
N THR A 156 5.67 -11.72 6.73
CA THR A 156 4.58 -11.49 5.77
C THR A 156 4.59 -12.52 4.64
N LEU A 157 5.30 -12.25 3.53
CA LEU A 157 5.25 -13.01 2.27
C LEU A 157 5.83 -14.42 2.37
N LYS A 158 6.77 -14.68 3.30
CA LYS A 158 7.48 -15.97 3.38
C LYS A 158 6.55 -17.17 3.46
N GLN A 159 5.42 -17.05 4.17
CA GLN A 159 4.44 -18.12 4.33
C GLN A 159 3.77 -18.50 2.99
N TYR A 160 3.60 -17.54 2.09
CA TYR A 160 2.94 -17.70 0.79
C TYR A 160 3.91 -18.00 -0.35
N HIS A 161 5.23 -17.98 -0.10
CA HIS A 161 6.22 -18.32 -1.12
C HIS A 161 6.61 -19.80 -1.03
N GLY A 162 6.61 -20.49 -2.17
CA GLY A 162 7.21 -21.80 -2.34
C GLY A 162 8.74 -21.77 -2.24
N LYS A 163 9.37 -22.94 -2.31
CA LYS A 163 10.83 -23.11 -2.13
C LYS A 163 11.64 -22.22 -3.08
N LEU A 164 11.23 -22.13 -4.35
CA LEU A 164 11.92 -21.33 -5.36
C LEU A 164 11.82 -19.83 -5.06
N SER A 165 10.62 -19.32 -4.80
CA SER A 165 10.38 -17.91 -4.46
C SER A 165 11.12 -17.50 -3.18
N ARG A 166 11.16 -18.36 -2.17
CA ARG A 166 11.97 -18.15 -0.94
C ARG A 166 13.46 -18.05 -1.24
N PHE A 167 13.98 -18.95 -2.07
CA PHE A 167 15.39 -18.92 -2.47
C PHE A 167 15.75 -17.63 -3.21
N MET A 168 14.93 -17.24 -4.18
CA MET A 168 15.12 -16.02 -4.95
C MET A 168 15.08 -14.77 -4.07
N PHE A 169 14.12 -14.70 -3.14
CA PHE A 169 14.03 -13.57 -2.21
C PHE A 169 15.29 -13.44 -1.35
N THR A 170 15.78 -14.54 -0.78
CA THR A 170 17.02 -14.55 0.01
C THR A 170 18.21 -14.03 -0.81
N LYS A 171 18.31 -14.35 -2.10
CA LYS A 171 19.37 -13.79 -2.97
C LYS A 171 19.19 -12.30 -3.21
N LEU A 172 17.96 -11.83 -3.44
CA LEU A 172 17.66 -10.41 -3.63
C LEU A 172 18.03 -9.56 -2.41
N THR A 173 17.90 -10.09 -1.18
CA THR A 173 18.23 -9.32 0.02
C THR A 173 19.73 -9.02 0.17
N HIS A 174 20.61 -9.74 -0.54
CA HIS A 174 22.03 -9.40 -0.60
C HIS A 174 22.34 -8.27 -1.58
N LEU A 175 21.39 -7.89 -2.43
CA LEU A 175 21.55 -6.86 -3.46
C LEU A 175 20.90 -5.53 -3.05
N VAL A 176 20.22 -5.46 -1.90
CA VAL A 176 19.61 -4.22 -1.41
C VAL A 176 20.65 -3.13 -1.23
N PRO A 177 20.29 -1.86 -1.43
CA PRO A 177 21.22 -0.74 -1.37
C PRO A 177 21.70 -0.48 0.05
N TYR A 178 22.73 0.37 0.13
CA TYR A 178 23.09 1.01 1.39
C TYR A 178 21.92 1.82 1.92
N ARG A 179 21.73 1.78 3.25
CA ARG A 179 20.62 2.49 3.91
C ARG A 179 20.63 3.98 3.58
N LYS A 180 21.80 4.62 3.64
CA LYS A 180 21.97 6.04 3.33
C LYS A 180 21.52 6.40 1.91
N ASP A 181 21.82 5.54 0.94
CA ASP A 181 21.55 5.82 -0.48
C ASP A 181 20.06 5.63 -0.77
N PHE A 182 19.43 4.62 -0.17
CA PHE A 182 17.99 4.44 -0.22
C PHE A 182 17.23 5.62 0.39
N LEU A 183 17.60 6.03 1.62
CA LEU A 183 16.95 7.16 2.29
C LEU A 183 17.11 8.45 1.48
N LYS A 184 18.31 8.72 0.96
CA LYS A 184 18.56 9.86 0.07
C LYS A 184 17.70 9.80 -1.19
N ALA A 185 17.48 8.62 -1.77
CA ALA A 185 16.65 8.45 -2.96
C ALA A 185 15.14 8.66 -2.70
N LEU A 186 14.71 8.75 -1.44
CA LEU A 186 13.35 9.14 -1.04
C LEU A 186 13.18 10.64 -0.82
N LEU A 187 14.26 11.42 -0.85
CA LEU A 187 14.27 12.87 -0.78
C LEU A 187 14.24 13.43 -2.21
N LEU A 188 13.21 14.19 -2.58
CA LEU A 188 12.95 14.56 -3.98
C LEU A 188 13.53 15.91 -4.39
N ASN A 189 13.98 16.71 -3.43
CA ASN A 189 14.65 17.99 -3.68
C ASN A 189 15.66 18.30 -2.56
N GLU A 190 16.43 19.38 -2.75
CA GLU A 190 17.50 19.80 -1.84
C GLU A 190 17.00 20.30 -0.47
N GLU A 191 15.73 20.71 -0.39
CA GLU A 191 15.11 21.16 0.85
C GLU A 191 14.51 20.01 1.68
N ALA A 192 14.48 18.79 1.13
CA ALA A 192 13.94 17.62 1.80
C ALA A 192 14.92 17.08 2.86
N THR A 193 14.41 16.81 4.07
CA THR A 193 15.21 16.25 5.17
C THR A 193 14.72 14.86 5.56
N LEU A 194 15.54 14.11 6.31
CA LEU A 194 15.10 12.84 6.89
C LEU A 194 13.94 13.04 7.88
N GLU A 195 13.95 14.13 8.65
CA GLU A 195 12.84 14.48 9.54
C GLU A 195 11.52 14.63 8.77
N MET A 196 11.53 15.34 7.65
CA MET A 196 10.35 15.45 6.77
C MET A 196 9.93 14.07 6.23
N LEU A 197 10.88 13.25 5.80
CA LEU A 197 10.59 11.90 5.30
C LEU A 197 9.91 11.03 6.34
N PHE A 198 10.42 11.02 7.57
CA PHE A 198 9.85 10.19 8.63
C PHE A 198 8.53 10.77 9.16
N SER A 199 8.37 12.09 9.19
CA SER A 199 7.07 12.72 9.45
C SER A 199 6.03 12.34 8.39
N ASP A 200 6.39 12.37 7.11
CA ASP A 200 5.50 11.93 6.02
C ASP A 200 5.17 10.42 6.14
N ILE A 201 6.14 9.58 6.51
CA ILE A 201 5.92 8.15 6.75
C ILE A 201 4.93 7.94 7.91
N ASP A 202 5.10 8.66 9.02
CA ASP A 202 4.27 8.52 10.22
C ASP A 202 2.82 8.98 9.96
N LEU A 203 2.61 9.93 9.05
CA LEU A 203 1.27 10.31 8.55
C LEU A 203 0.68 9.29 7.57
N TYR A 204 1.52 8.66 6.74
CA TYR A 204 1.08 7.73 5.69
C TYR A 204 0.72 6.34 6.23
N LEU A 205 1.48 5.84 7.19
CA LEU A 205 1.40 4.47 7.71
C LEU A 205 0.05 4.07 8.32
N PRO A 206 -0.65 4.92 9.09
CA PRO A 206 -1.95 4.57 9.68
C PRO A 206 -2.98 4.23 8.60
N ASN A 207 -3.17 5.09 7.61
CA ASN A 207 -4.15 4.85 6.55
C ASN A 207 -3.78 3.64 5.68
N LEU A 208 -2.50 3.45 5.35
CA LEU A 208 -2.04 2.22 4.68
C LEU A 208 -2.43 0.97 5.49
N SER A 209 -2.18 1.00 6.80
CA SER A 209 -2.49 -0.10 7.71
C SER A 209 -3.98 -0.40 7.77
N ASP A 210 -4.81 0.62 7.98
CA ASP A 210 -6.26 0.47 8.11
C ASP A 210 -6.91 -0.05 6.81
N ASN A 211 -6.39 0.38 5.64
CA ASN A 211 -6.85 -0.12 4.35
C ASN A 211 -6.51 -1.61 4.16
N ILE A 212 -5.29 -2.03 4.51
CA ILE A 212 -4.87 -3.44 4.47
C ILE A 212 -5.74 -4.28 5.42
N ASP A 213 -5.94 -3.80 6.65
CA ASP A 213 -6.69 -4.51 7.68
C ASP A 213 -8.18 -4.63 7.31
N LEU A 214 -8.75 -3.62 6.64
CA LEU A 214 -10.11 -3.70 6.08
C LEU A 214 -10.20 -4.71 4.91
N ILE A 215 -9.22 -4.76 4.00
CA ILE A 215 -9.20 -5.75 2.92
C ILE A 215 -9.16 -7.16 3.50
N GLU A 216 -8.31 -7.40 4.50
CA GLU A 216 -8.28 -8.67 5.21
C GLU A 216 -9.63 -9.02 5.83
N SER A 217 -10.24 -8.08 6.54
CA SER A 217 -11.57 -8.25 7.12
C SER A 217 -12.61 -8.64 6.07
N LEU A 218 -12.61 -7.99 4.90
CA LEU A 218 -13.56 -8.28 3.81
C LEU A 218 -13.30 -9.64 3.17
N LEU A 219 -12.03 -9.98 2.87
CA LEU A 219 -11.67 -11.29 2.33
C LEU A 219 -12.06 -12.42 3.29
N ASN A 220 -11.87 -12.22 4.60
CA ASN A 220 -12.29 -13.18 5.62
C ASN A 220 -13.82 -13.29 5.71
N GLN A 221 -14.53 -12.15 5.69
CA GLN A 221 -15.99 -12.10 5.74
C GLN A 221 -16.64 -12.92 4.61
N TYR A 222 -16.08 -12.86 3.40
CA TYR A 222 -16.60 -13.60 2.24
C TYR A 222 -15.95 -14.98 2.03
N GLY A 223 -15.08 -15.44 2.94
CA GLY A 223 -14.40 -16.73 2.83
C GLY A 223 -13.42 -16.83 1.64
N LEU A 224 -12.88 -15.69 1.21
CA LEU A 224 -12.01 -15.56 0.03
C LEU A 224 -10.51 -15.55 0.39
N ASN A 225 -10.16 -15.41 1.66
CA ASN A 225 -8.77 -15.40 2.11
C ASN A 225 -8.17 -16.83 2.05
N THR A 226 -7.50 -17.15 0.95
CA THR A 226 -6.85 -18.46 0.79
C THR A 226 -5.44 -18.45 1.39
N GLY A 227 -4.99 -19.60 1.91
CA GLY A 227 -3.61 -19.81 2.37
C GLY A 227 -2.65 -20.25 1.26
N GLU A 228 -3.07 -20.19 0.01
CA GLU A 228 -2.32 -20.78 -1.10
C GLU A 228 -0.98 -20.08 -1.32
N ALA A 229 0.05 -20.91 -1.49
CA ALA A 229 1.41 -20.47 -1.77
C ALA A 229 1.70 -20.51 -3.28
N SER A 230 2.52 -19.57 -3.76
CA SER A 230 3.06 -19.49 -5.14
C SER A 230 4.35 -20.26 -5.28
#